data_AF-A0A2U1S5B7-F1
#
_entry.id   AF-A0A2U1S5B7-F1
#
_cell.length_a   1.000
_cell.length_b   1.000
_cell.length_c   1.000
_cell.angle_alpha   90.00
_cell.angle_beta   90.00
_cell.angle_gamma   90.00
#
_symmetry.space_group_name_H-M   'P 1'
#
loop_
_entity.id
_entity.type
_entity.pdbx_description
1 polymer ?
#
loop_
_entity_poly.entity_id
_entity_poly.type
_entity_poly.pdbx_seq_one_letter_code
_entity_poly.pdbx_strand_id
1 'polypeptide(L)'
;MDNFAEAIAFSQSHEIPWPRDPAADPAHWGVHHDDPPPFNRLRGPVHPRGGVSGVILVRGKEVAAWGEPDRADQTFSVAKTYLAILAGIAHSRGLLNPSERVSERIPGIGFDSPHNRKITWEHLLTQTSEWQGECFGMPDQVEHYRRVSYDPKPPSGKKGDLRPLNEPGTYWEYNDVRINQLSLALLHLFRKPLPEVFLESVLEPIGGGRDFRW
;
A
#
# COMPACT_ATOMS: atom_id res chain seq x y z
N MET A 1 -12.97 -20.22 -28.06
CA MET A 1 -13.17 -19.63 -26.73
C MET A 1 -11.99 -20.08 -25.90
N ASP A 2 -11.20 -19.14 -25.40
CA ASP A 2 -10.08 -19.49 -24.53
C ASP A 2 -10.64 -20.11 -23.26
N ASN A 3 -10.21 -21.33 -22.93
CA ASN A 3 -10.68 -22.07 -21.76
C ASN A 3 -9.81 -21.68 -20.56
N PHE A 4 -10.35 -20.88 -19.65
CA PHE A 4 -9.64 -20.44 -18.44
C PHE A 4 -9.79 -21.40 -17.24
N ALA A 5 -10.37 -22.59 -17.44
CA ALA A 5 -10.66 -23.52 -16.34
C ALA A 5 -9.42 -23.88 -15.51
N GLU A 6 -8.25 -24.08 -16.13
CA GLU A 6 -7.01 -24.41 -15.42
C GLU A 6 -6.54 -23.24 -14.53
N ALA A 7 -6.54 -22.01 -15.07
CA ALA A 7 -6.15 -20.83 -14.30
C ALA A 7 -7.11 -20.55 -13.13
N ILE A 8 -8.41 -20.75 -13.35
CA ILE A 8 -9.44 -20.60 -12.31
C ILE A 8 -9.24 -21.68 -11.23
N ALA A 9 -9.08 -22.94 -11.63
CA ALA A 9 -8.84 -24.05 -10.69
C ALA A 9 -7.56 -23.82 -9.88
N PHE A 10 -6.49 -23.36 -10.53
CA PHE A 10 -5.25 -22.97 -9.86
C PHE A 10 -5.51 -21.86 -8.83
N SER A 11 -6.19 -20.78 -9.21
CA SER A 11 -6.53 -19.70 -8.28
C SER A 11 -7.31 -20.24 -7.07
N GLN A 12 -8.36 -21.02 -7.31
CA GLN A 12 -9.23 -21.58 -6.26
C GLN A 12 -8.50 -22.55 -5.33
N SER A 13 -7.48 -23.28 -5.82
CA SER A 13 -6.69 -24.20 -5.00
C SER A 13 -5.61 -23.50 -4.15
N HIS A 14 -5.39 -22.20 -4.35
CA HIS A 14 -4.38 -21.39 -3.63
C HIS A 14 -5.03 -20.37 -2.68
N GLU A 15 -6.12 -20.77 -2.03
CA GLU A 15 -6.75 -19.99 -0.96
C GLU A 15 -5.79 -19.80 0.23
N ILE A 16 -5.86 -18.63 0.88
CA ILE A 16 -5.09 -18.36 2.09
C ILE A 16 -5.72 -19.09 3.30
N PRO A 17 -4.90 -19.62 4.22
CA PRO A 17 -5.42 -20.35 5.38
C PRO A 17 -5.97 -19.44 6.48
N TRP A 18 -6.02 -18.12 6.29
CA TRP A 18 -6.58 -17.20 7.28
C TRP A 18 -8.08 -17.41 7.45
N PRO A 19 -8.60 -17.27 8.69
CA PRO A 19 -10.04 -17.36 8.94
C PRO A 19 -10.80 -16.31 8.12
N ARG A 20 -12.07 -16.60 7.80
CA ARG A 20 -12.91 -15.67 7.04
C ARG A 20 -13.29 -14.45 7.86
N ASP A 21 -13.63 -14.64 9.12
CA ASP A 21 -13.92 -13.56 10.06
C ASP A 21 -12.68 -13.24 10.89
N PRO A 22 -12.10 -12.03 10.78
CA PRO A 22 -10.98 -11.60 11.63
C PRO A 22 -11.25 -11.71 13.13
N ALA A 23 -12.52 -11.60 13.55
CA ALA A 23 -12.91 -11.66 14.95
C ALA A 23 -13.04 -13.10 15.50
N ALA A 24 -13.23 -14.08 14.60
CA ALA A 24 -13.41 -15.48 15.01
C ALA A 24 -12.11 -16.11 15.50
N ASP A 25 -10.97 -15.74 14.89
CA ASP A 25 -9.64 -16.17 15.33
C ASP A 25 -8.59 -15.09 15.02
N PRO A 26 -8.49 -14.06 15.87
CA PRO A 26 -7.59 -12.92 15.66
C PRO A 26 -6.11 -13.31 15.65
N ALA A 27 -5.74 -14.40 16.31
CA ALA A 27 -4.35 -14.85 16.44
C ALA A 27 -3.80 -15.40 15.11
N HIS A 28 -4.66 -15.87 14.21
CA HIS A 28 -4.28 -16.43 12.91
C HIS A 28 -4.73 -15.55 11.73
N TRP A 29 -5.18 -14.34 11.99
CA TRP A 29 -5.61 -13.40 10.96
C TRP A 29 -4.61 -12.25 10.77
N GLY A 30 -4.20 -12.01 9.53
CA GLY A 30 -3.33 -10.90 9.15
C GLY A 30 -1.83 -11.15 9.34
N VAL A 31 -1.02 -10.16 8.96
CA VAL A 31 0.46 -10.24 8.95
C VAL A 31 1.13 -9.50 10.11
N HIS A 32 0.37 -8.76 10.92
CA HIS A 32 0.91 -7.87 11.95
C HIS A 32 1.63 -8.63 13.08
N HIS A 33 1.39 -9.93 13.22
CA HIS A 33 2.03 -10.78 14.24
C HIS A 33 3.56 -10.82 14.12
N ASP A 34 4.09 -10.56 12.92
CA ASP A 34 5.53 -10.51 12.65
C ASP A 34 6.17 -9.15 13.02
N ASP A 35 5.38 -8.14 13.43
CA ASP A 35 5.92 -6.86 13.88
C ASP A 35 6.52 -6.98 15.30
N PRO A 36 7.52 -6.17 15.67
CA PRO A 36 7.96 -6.09 17.06
C PRO A 36 6.86 -5.53 17.99
N PRO A 37 6.72 -6.03 19.23
CA PRO A 37 5.91 -5.37 20.25
C PRO A 37 6.36 -3.92 20.53
N PRO A 38 5.44 -2.97 20.79
CA PRO A 38 3.98 -3.14 20.93
C PRO A 38 3.20 -2.97 19.61
N PHE A 39 3.88 -3.02 18.45
CA PHE A 39 3.29 -2.73 17.15
C PHE A 39 2.58 -3.91 16.52
N ASN A 40 2.80 -5.12 17.04
CA ASN A 40 2.20 -6.40 16.65
C ASN A 40 0.71 -6.52 16.95
N ARG A 41 -0.07 -5.59 16.41
CA ARG A 41 -1.51 -5.51 16.60
C ARG A 41 -2.18 -5.05 15.33
N LEU A 42 -3.40 -5.51 15.12
CA LEU A 42 -4.23 -5.03 14.04
C LEU A 42 -4.43 -3.51 14.13
N ARG A 43 -4.31 -2.82 13.00
CA ARG A 43 -4.57 -1.39 12.86
C ARG A 43 -5.56 -1.14 11.74
N GLY A 44 -6.53 -0.27 12.01
CA GLY A 44 -7.59 0.07 11.08
C GLY A 44 -8.76 -0.92 11.11
N PRO A 45 -9.86 -0.58 10.43
CA PRO A 45 -11.03 -1.44 10.34
C PRO A 45 -10.75 -2.66 9.46
N VAL A 46 -11.34 -3.80 9.84
CA VAL A 46 -11.40 -5.02 9.03
C VAL A 46 -12.82 -5.54 9.04
N HIS A 47 -13.16 -6.35 8.05
CA HIS A 47 -14.44 -7.03 7.98
C HIS A 47 -14.20 -8.46 7.50
N PRO A 48 -15.19 -9.38 7.62
CA PRO A 48 -15.06 -10.71 7.06
C PRO A 48 -14.59 -10.65 5.62
N ARG A 49 -13.74 -11.58 5.18
CA ARG A 49 -13.28 -11.71 3.79
C ARG A 49 -14.11 -12.73 3.01
N GLY A 50 -14.12 -12.59 1.69
CA GLY A 50 -14.73 -13.53 0.75
C GLY A 50 -13.84 -14.73 0.53
N GLY A 51 -14.26 -15.60 -0.38
CA GLY A 51 -13.38 -16.65 -0.90
C GLY A 51 -12.57 -16.18 -2.08
N VAL A 52 -11.69 -17.04 -2.57
CA VAL A 52 -11.00 -16.82 -3.85
C VAL A 52 -12.02 -16.43 -4.93
N SER A 53 -11.85 -15.22 -5.44
CA SER A 53 -12.71 -14.62 -6.44
C SER A 53 -11.84 -13.94 -7.49
N GLY A 54 -12.36 -13.77 -8.70
CA GLY A 54 -11.63 -13.08 -9.76
C GLY A 54 -12.43 -12.91 -11.03
N VAL A 55 -11.89 -12.06 -11.92
CA VAL A 55 -12.44 -11.77 -13.25
C VAL A 55 -11.31 -11.82 -14.26
N ILE A 56 -11.61 -12.23 -15.49
CA ILE A 56 -10.72 -12.08 -16.64
C ILE A 56 -11.40 -11.18 -17.66
N LEU A 57 -10.75 -10.06 -17.95
CA LEU A 57 -11.18 -9.09 -18.95
C LEU A 57 -10.25 -9.15 -20.16
N VAL A 58 -10.82 -9.31 -21.36
CA VAL A 58 -10.09 -9.24 -22.63
C VAL A 58 -10.69 -8.12 -23.47
N ARG A 59 -9.89 -7.09 -23.75
CA ARG A 59 -10.33 -5.89 -24.50
C ARG A 59 -11.59 -5.25 -23.89
N GLY A 60 -11.64 -5.17 -22.56
CA GLY A 60 -12.77 -4.60 -21.82
C GLY A 60 -14.01 -5.48 -21.74
N LYS A 61 -13.97 -6.73 -22.22
CA LYS A 61 -15.07 -7.69 -22.08
C LYS A 61 -14.73 -8.76 -21.06
N GLU A 62 -15.65 -9.02 -20.15
CA GLU A 62 -15.56 -10.16 -19.25
C GLU A 62 -15.69 -11.46 -20.06
N VAL A 63 -14.70 -12.33 -19.90
CA VAL A 63 -14.67 -13.64 -20.55
C VAL A 63 -14.73 -14.80 -19.55
N ALA A 64 -14.46 -14.52 -18.26
CA ALA A 64 -14.65 -15.44 -17.16
C ALA A 64 -14.72 -14.69 -15.82
N ALA A 65 -15.46 -15.25 -14.88
CA ALA A 65 -15.51 -14.83 -13.48
C ALA A 65 -15.74 -16.04 -12.57
N TRP A 66 -15.29 -15.97 -11.32
CA TRP A 66 -15.52 -17.00 -10.30
C TRP A 66 -15.57 -16.39 -8.90
N GLY A 67 -16.21 -17.09 -7.97
CA GLY A 67 -16.42 -16.61 -6.61
C GLY A 67 -17.43 -15.47 -6.56
N GLU A 68 -17.11 -14.42 -5.82
CA GLU A 68 -17.94 -13.24 -5.59
C GLU A 68 -17.18 -11.96 -6.01
N PRO A 69 -16.93 -11.75 -7.32
CA PRO A 69 -16.06 -10.66 -7.80
C PRO A 69 -16.57 -9.25 -7.49
N ASP A 70 -17.89 -9.09 -7.31
CA ASP A 70 -18.52 -7.79 -6.97
C ASP A 70 -18.47 -7.49 -5.46
N ARG A 71 -18.03 -8.45 -4.65
CA ARG A 71 -17.93 -8.27 -3.20
C ARG A 71 -16.73 -7.39 -2.86
N ALA A 72 -16.96 -6.30 -2.14
CA ALA A 72 -15.87 -5.54 -1.55
C ALA A 72 -15.06 -6.41 -0.58
N ASP A 73 -13.74 -6.46 -0.75
CA ASP A 73 -12.85 -7.23 0.11
C ASP A 73 -11.58 -6.45 0.45
N GLN A 74 -10.86 -6.90 1.48
CA GLN A 74 -9.58 -6.28 1.82
C GLN A 74 -8.54 -6.54 0.73
N THR A 75 -8.07 -5.48 0.08
CA THR A 75 -7.09 -5.57 -0.99
C THR A 75 -5.64 -5.39 -0.52
N PHE A 76 -5.43 -5.17 0.77
CA PHE A 76 -4.12 -4.95 1.40
C PHE A 76 -3.26 -3.95 0.61
N SER A 77 -2.13 -4.40 0.07
CA SER A 77 -1.14 -3.52 -0.57
C SER A 77 -1.57 -2.96 -1.93
N VAL A 78 -2.72 -3.34 -2.48
CA VAL A 78 -3.34 -2.61 -3.61
C VAL A 78 -3.56 -1.13 -3.26
N ALA A 79 -3.72 -0.80 -1.97
CA ALA A 79 -3.77 0.59 -1.51
C ALA A 79 -2.58 1.45 -1.98
N LYS A 80 -1.39 0.85 -2.16
CA LYS A 80 -0.20 1.56 -2.69
C LYS A 80 -0.40 2.01 -4.14
N THR A 81 -1.10 1.20 -4.95
CA THR A 81 -1.46 1.55 -6.33
C THR A 81 -2.42 2.72 -6.35
N TYR A 82 -3.38 2.80 -5.41
CA TYR A 82 -4.26 3.96 -5.30
C TYR A 82 -3.49 5.25 -4.98
N LEU A 83 -2.50 5.17 -4.07
CA LEU A 83 -1.62 6.31 -3.78
C LEU A 83 -0.78 6.71 -5.01
N ALA A 84 -0.29 5.75 -5.80
CA ALA A 84 0.43 6.03 -7.04
C ALA A 84 -0.47 6.72 -8.08
N ILE A 85 -1.72 6.28 -8.22
CA ILE A 85 -2.72 6.94 -9.09
C ILE A 85 -2.99 8.37 -8.62
N LEU A 86 -3.17 8.58 -7.31
CA LEU A 86 -3.35 9.90 -6.72
C LEU A 86 -2.13 10.81 -6.95
N ALA A 87 -0.91 10.28 -6.84
CA ALA A 87 0.30 11.03 -7.18
C ALA A 87 0.35 11.39 -8.67
N GLY A 88 -0.07 10.50 -9.58
CA GLY A 88 -0.22 10.78 -11.00
C GLY A 88 -1.24 11.89 -11.28
N ILE A 89 -2.37 11.89 -10.57
CA ILE A 89 -3.36 12.97 -10.62
C ILE A 89 -2.75 14.28 -10.13
N ALA A 90 -2.05 14.27 -8.99
CA ALA A 90 -1.38 15.45 -8.46
C ALA A 90 -0.35 16.02 -9.46
N HIS A 91 0.43 15.14 -10.10
CA HIS A 91 1.37 15.53 -11.14
C HIS A 91 0.68 16.17 -12.34
N SER A 92 -0.40 15.56 -12.85
CA SER A 92 -1.18 16.10 -13.98
C SER A 92 -1.79 17.47 -13.70
N ARG A 93 -2.03 17.78 -12.41
CA ARG A 93 -2.54 19.07 -11.93
C ARG A 93 -1.43 20.08 -11.58
N GLY A 94 -0.17 19.72 -11.79
CA GLY A 94 1.00 20.55 -11.46
C GLY A 94 1.24 20.72 -9.96
N LEU A 95 0.65 19.86 -9.12
CA LEU A 95 0.83 19.91 -7.66
C LEU A 95 2.18 19.31 -7.24
N LEU A 96 2.69 18.33 -7.97
CA LEU A 96 4.00 17.75 -7.72
C LEU A 96 4.80 17.46 -9.00
N ASN A 97 6.12 17.45 -8.88
CA ASN A 97 7.06 16.90 -9.84
C ASN A 97 7.87 15.76 -9.18
N PRO A 98 7.95 14.55 -9.76
CA PRO A 98 8.68 13.42 -9.18
C PRO A 98 10.09 13.75 -8.68
N SER A 99 10.84 14.58 -9.40
CA SER A 99 12.23 14.89 -9.06
C SER A 99 12.41 15.97 -7.99
N GLU A 100 11.35 16.69 -7.62
CA GLU A 100 11.44 17.76 -6.61
C GLU A 100 11.40 17.18 -5.20
N ARG A 101 11.97 17.91 -4.23
CA ARG A 101 11.94 17.49 -2.83
C ARG A 101 10.57 17.74 -2.22
N VAL A 102 10.10 16.79 -1.43
CA VAL A 102 8.78 16.89 -0.78
C VAL A 102 8.72 18.11 0.15
N SER A 103 9.80 18.37 0.89
CA SER A 103 9.91 19.49 1.83
C SER A 103 9.87 20.88 1.17
N GLU A 104 10.18 20.99 -0.12
CA GLU A 104 10.10 22.26 -0.85
C GLU A 104 8.65 22.65 -1.17
N ARG A 105 7.74 21.66 -1.25
CA ARG A 105 6.30 21.89 -1.47
C ARG A 105 5.52 21.97 -0.17
N ILE A 106 5.80 21.07 0.76
CA ILE A 106 5.02 20.87 1.98
C ILE A 106 5.97 20.70 3.18
N PRO A 107 6.53 21.81 3.71
CA PRO A 107 7.41 21.76 4.88
C PRO A 107 6.63 21.41 6.17
N GLY A 108 7.34 20.94 7.20
CA GLY A 108 6.79 20.75 8.54
C GLY A 108 5.99 19.47 8.76
N ILE A 109 6.00 18.53 7.80
CA ILE A 109 5.24 17.27 7.91
C ILE A 109 6.15 16.03 8.04
N GLY A 110 7.41 16.20 8.46
CA GLY A 110 8.34 15.07 8.67
C GLY A 110 9.44 14.94 7.61
N PHE A 111 9.66 15.98 6.79
CA PHE A 111 10.76 16.02 5.80
C PHE A 111 11.83 17.07 6.15
N ASP A 112 11.85 17.54 7.39
CA ASP A 112 12.64 18.71 7.79
C ASP A 112 14.06 18.36 8.27
N SER A 113 14.31 17.10 8.63
CA SER A 113 15.64 16.65 9.08
C SER A 113 16.68 16.73 7.95
N PRO A 114 17.99 16.84 8.26
CA PRO A 114 19.05 16.84 7.25
C PRO A 114 19.02 15.64 6.30
N HIS A 115 18.55 14.49 6.78
CA HIS A 115 18.36 13.28 6.00
C HIS A 115 17.09 13.37 5.13
N ASN A 116 15.93 13.53 5.77
CA ASN A 116 14.64 13.45 5.08
C ASN A 116 14.44 14.60 4.09
N ARG A 117 15.09 15.76 4.28
CA ARG A 117 14.95 16.90 3.35
C ARG A 117 15.50 16.62 1.97
N LYS A 118 16.31 15.58 1.79
CA LYS A 118 16.83 15.15 0.48
C LYS A 118 15.82 14.31 -0.31
N ILE A 119 14.72 13.88 0.33
CA ILE A 119 13.75 12.94 -0.24
C ILE A 119 12.89 13.65 -1.29
N THR A 120 12.83 13.04 -2.48
CA THR A 120 11.95 13.43 -3.57
C THR A 120 10.66 12.61 -3.57
N TRP A 121 9.66 13.07 -4.33
CA TRP A 121 8.44 12.28 -4.53
C TRP A 121 8.74 10.95 -5.23
N GLU A 122 9.67 10.95 -6.19
CA GLU A 122 10.14 9.73 -6.85
C GLU A 122 10.61 8.71 -5.81
N HIS A 123 11.47 9.11 -4.86
CA HIS A 123 11.95 8.16 -3.85
C HIS A 123 10.84 7.56 -2.98
N LEU A 124 9.76 8.31 -2.70
CA LEU A 124 8.60 7.75 -2.00
C LEU A 124 7.84 6.75 -2.88
N LEU A 125 7.61 7.10 -4.15
CA LEU A 125 6.85 6.29 -5.11
C LEU A 125 7.59 5.00 -5.49
N THR A 126 8.91 4.99 -5.42
CA THR A 126 9.76 3.83 -5.71
C THR A 126 10.17 3.04 -4.45
N GLN A 127 9.71 3.44 -3.27
CA GLN A 127 10.12 2.84 -1.98
C GLN A 127 11.63 2.83 -1.75
N THR A 128 12.31 3.90 -2.17
CA THR A 128 13.74 4.12 -1.94
C THR A 128 14.02 5.37 -1.12
N SER A 129 13.02 5.90 -0.40
CA SER A 129 13.13 7.17 0.32
C SER A 129 14.12 7.16 1.46
N GLU A 130 14.38 6.00 2.07
CA GLU A 130 15.11 5.92 3.33
C GLU A 130 14.54 6.89 4.38
N TRP A 131 13.24 7.22 4.28
CA TRP A 131 12.58 8.12 5.21
C TRP A 131 12.61 7.52 6.61
N GLN A 132 12.98 8.36 7.58
CA GLN A 132 13.04 8.00 8.99
C GLN A 132 12.10 8.88 9.82
N GLY A 133 11.36 8.24 10.72
CA GLY A 133 10.48 8.96 11.65
C GLY A 133 9.31 8.10 12.11
N GLU A 134 8.31 8.77 12.66
CA GLU A 134 7.06 8.13 13.09
C GLU A 134 5.89 8.70 12.29
N CYS A 135 5.04 7.83 11.75
CA CYS A 135 3.79 8.21 11.09
C CYS A 135 2.64 7.40 11.69
N PHE A 136 1.55 8.07 12.09
CA PHE A 136 0.37 7.47 12.72
C PHE A 136 0.67 6.54 13.92
N GLY A 137 1.63 6.93 14.75
CA GLY A 137 2.02 6.15 15.94
C GLY A 137 2.78 4.86 15.60
N MET A 138 3.49 4.84 14.46
CA MET A 138 4.40 3.76 14.05
C MET A 138 5.73 4.34 13.58
N PRO A 139 6.86 3.97 14.21
CA PRO A 139 8.18 4.33 13.71
C PRO A 139 8.52 3.48 12.48
N ASP A 140 9.22 4.06 11.51
CA ASP A 140 9.61 3.36 10.27
C ASP A 140 10.49 2.15 10.54
N GLN A 141 11.20 2.16 11.67
CA GLN A 141 12.00 1.05 12.17
C GLN A 141 11.22 -0.27 12.26
N VAL A 142 9.92 -0.26 12.55
CA VAL A 142 9.09 -1.49 12.64
C VAL A 142 9.22 -2.36 11.38
N GLU A 143 9.48 -1.69 10.26
CA GLU A 143 9.56 -2.25 8.92
C GLU A 143 11.02 -2.42 8.43
N HIS A 144 12.02 -2.04 9.21
CA HIS A 144 13.43 -2.30 8.87
C HIS A 144 13.70 -3.79 8.82
N TYR A 145 14.53 -4.21 7.87
CA TYR A 145 14.84 -5.61 7.59
C TYR A 145 13.60 -6.49 7.31
N ARG A 146 12.46 -5.89 6.93
CA ARG A 146 11.28 -6.65 6.52
C ARG A 146 11.58 -7.41 5.23
N ARG A 147 11.19 -8.69 5.22
CA ARG A 147 11.24 -9.54 4.03
C ARG A 147 9.83 -9.79 3.50
N VAL A 148 9.67 -9.66 2.19
CA VAL A 148 8.46 -10.10 1.48
C VAL A 148 8.75 -11.39 0.70
N SER A 149 7.72 -12.20 0.40
CA SER A 149 7.85 -13.59 -0.08
C SER A 149 8.67 -13.81 -1.35
N TYR A 150 8.99 -12.75 -2.09
CA TYR A 150 9.80 -12.79 -3.31
C TYR A 150 10.98 -11.81 -3.29
N ASP A 151 11.38 -11.32 -2.12
CA ASP A 151 12.61 -10.53 -2.01
C ASP A 151 13.83 -11.45 -2.27
N PRO A 152 14.63 -11.19 -3.32
CA PRO A 152 15.79 -11.99 -3.65
C PRO A 152 16.97 -11.76 -2.70
N LYS A 153 16.93 -10.71 -1.85
CA LYS A 153 18.03 -10.37 -0.94
C LYS A 153 18.02 -11.30 0.28
N PRO A 154 19.18 -11.79 0.73
CA PRO A 154 19.28 -12.51 2.00
C PRO A 154 18.96 -11.57 3.17
N PRO A 155 18.38 -12.08 4.26
CA PRO A 155 18.12 -11.27 5.45
C PRO A 155 19.45 -10.75 6.03
N SER A 156 19.54 -9.44 6.19
CA SER A 156 20.71 -8.76 6.75
C SER A 156 20.52 -8.33 8.22
N GLY A 157 19.42 -8.74 8.83
CA GLY A 157 19.04 -8.37 10.20
C GLY A 157 17.71 -9.00 10.59
N LYS A 158 17.25 -8.71 11.81
CA LYS A 158 15.92 -9.10 12.28
C LYS A 158 14.94 -7.98 12.00
N LYS A 159 13.74 -8.32 11.53
CA LYS A 159 12.67 -7.33 11.28
C LYS A 159 12.42 -6.50 12.54
N GLY A 160 12.39 -5.18 12.39
CA GLY A 160 12.17 -4.25 13.48
C GLY A 160 13.44 -3.77 14.18
N ASP A 161 14.62 -4.33 13.87
CA ASP A 161 15.89 -3.81 14.41
C ASP A 161 16.28 -2.51 13.70
N LEU A 162 16.97 -1.63 14.42
CA LEU A 162 17.56 -0.44 13.80
C LEU A 162 18.63 -0.83 12.77
N ARG A 163 18.65 -0.10 11.66
CA ARG A 163 19.74 -0.14 10.69
C ARG A 163 20.27 1.25 10.37
N PRO A 164 21.56 1.39 10.03
CA PRO A 164 22.05 2.59 9.38
C PRO A 164 21.25 2.86 8.10
N LEU A 165 20.82 4.11 7.92
CA LEU A 165 20.16 4.53 6.69
C LEU A 165 21.19 4.75 5.59
N ASN A 166 20.78 4.45 4.37
CA ASN A 166 21.51 4.83 3.16
C ASN A 166 20.99 6.18 2.68
N GLU A 167 21.65 6.78 1.67
CA GLU A 167 21.13 7.98 1.05
C GLU A 167 19.78 7.72 0.35
N PRO A 168 18.83 8.67 0.38
CA PRO A 168 17.60 8.54 -0.37
C PRO A 168 17.86 8.26 -1.86
N GLY A 169 17.18 7.26 -2.40
CA GLY A 169 17.35 6.79 -3.77
C GLY A 169 18.30 5.60 -3.93
N THR A 170 19.09 5.24 -2.90
CA THR A 170 20.16 4.23 -3.06
C THR A 170 19.85 2.87 -2.46
N TYR A 171 18.75 2.74 -1.70
CA TYR A 171 18.37 1.47 -1.08
C TYR A 171 16.86 1.27 -1.17
N TRP A 172 16.46 0.09 -1.66
CA TRP A 172 15.08 -0.34 -1.70
C TRP A 172 14.79 -1.28 -0.53
N GLU A 173 13.70 -0.99 0.19
CA GLU A 173 13.14 -1.81 1.25
C GLU A 173 11.63 -1.65 1.27
N TYR A 174 10.92 -2.76 1.40
CA TYR A 174 9.47 -2.74 1.51
C TYR A 174 9.06 -2.23 2.89
N ASN A 175 8.49 -1.03 2.96
CA ASN A 175 8.23 -0.35 4.24
C ASN A 175 6.88 0.39 4.22
N ASP A 176 5.91 -0.14 4.97
CA ASP A 176 4.55 0.39 4.99
C ASP A 176 4.44 1.74 5.73
N VAL A 177 5.33 2.03 6.68
CA VAL A 177 5.33 3.34 7.38
C VAL A 177 5.74 4.46 6.43
N ARG A 178 6.69 4.21 5.51
CA ARG A 178 7.08 5.18 4.48
C ARG A 178 5.94 5.44 3.48
N ILE A 179 5.10 4.45 3.25
CA ILE A 179 3.87 4.59 2.45
C ILE A 179 2.80 5.39 3.20
N ASN A 180 2.66 5.22 4.52
CA ASN A 180 1.82 6.09 5.34
C ASN A 180 2.29 7.55 5.27
N GLN A 181 3.61 7.77 5.27
CA GLN A 181 4.16 9.11 5.09
C GLN A 181 3.85 9.69 3.69
N LEU A 182 3.86 8.86 2.64
CA LEU A 182 3.42 9.26 1.30
C LEU A 182 1.93 9.65 1.28
N SER A 183 1.06 8.88 1.96
CA SER A 183 -0.37 9.21 2.02
C SER A 183 -0.61 10.52 2.78
N LEU A 184 0.11 10.77 3.87
CA LEU A 184 0.07 12.04 4.59
C LEU A 184 0.54 13.20 3.68
N ALA A 185 1.65 13.01 2.97
CA ALA A 185 2.17 14.01 2.03
C ALA A 185 1.16 14.36 0.92
N LEU A 186 0.51 13.36 0.32
CA LEU A 186 -0.54 13.57 -0.68
C LEU A 186 -1.77 14.26 -0.08
N LEU A 187 -2.17 13.91 1.15
CA LEU A 187 -3.28 14.58 1.86
C LEU A 187 -3.00 16.08 2.02
N HIS A 188 -1.80 16.43 2.47
CA HIS A 188 -1.37 17.83 2.61
C HIS A 188 -1.32 18.57 1.27
N LEU A 189 -0.93 17.87 0.20
CA LEU A 189 -0.85 18.44 -1.13
C LEU A 189 -2.23 18.73 -1.74
N PHE A 190 -3.15 17.76 -1.64
CA PHE A 190 -4.52 17.93 -2.12
C PHE A 190 -5.38 18.81 -1.21
N ARG A 191 -5.06 18.88 0.10
CA ARG A 191 -5.88 19.52 1.13
C ARG A 191 -7.34 19.04 1.13
N LYS A 192 -7.52 17.76 0.78
CA LYS A 192 -8.79 17.08 0.63
C LYS A 192 -8.62 15.61 1.00
N PRO A 193 -9.61 14.96 1.65
CA PRO A 193 -9.53 13.53 1.93
C PRO A 193 -9.22 12.73 0.66
N LEU A 194 -8.15 11.91 0.71
CA LEU A 194 -7.71 11.13 -0.44
C LEU A 194 -8.81 10.23 -1.04
N PRO A 195 -9.71 9.60 -0.24
CA PRO A 195 -10.82 8.83 -0.79
C PRO A 195 -11.77 9.67 -1.66
N GLU A 196 -12.01 10.94 -1.31
CA GLU A 196 -12.85 11.83 -2.12
C GLU A 196 -12.15 12.21 -3.42
N VAL A 197 -10.85 12.51 -3.37
CA VAL A 197 -10.06 12.78 -4.58
C VAL A 197 -10.11 11.58 -5.54
N PHE A 198 -9.96 10.36 -5.00
CA PHE A 198 -10.00 9.13 -5.79
C PHE A 198 -11.40 8.86 -6.35
N LEU A 199 -12.45 9.05 -5.55
CA LEU A 199 -13.84 8.91 -6.00
C LEU A 199 -14.13 9.82 -7.20
N GLU A 200 -13.86 11.12 -7.07
CA GLU A 200 -14.18 12.12 -8.09
C GLU A 200 -13.30 12.00 -9.34
N SER A 201 -12.01 11.66 -9.15
CA SER A 201 -11.04 11.69 -10.25
C SER A 201 -10.89 10.36 -10.97
N VAL A 202 -11.34 9.25 -10.36
CA VAL A 202 -11.13 7.89 -10.88
C VAL A 202 -12.42 7.10 -10.92
N LEU A 203 -13.07 6.88 -9.77
CA LEU A 203 -14.21 5.96 -9.69
C LEU A 203 -15.43 6.48 -10.46
N GLU A 204 -15.87 7.71 -10.21
CA GLU A 204 -17.04 8.28 -10.91
C GLU A 204 -16.83 8.32 -12.45
N PRO A 205 -15.67 8.78 -12.99
CA PRO A 205 -15.41 8.74 -14.43
C PRO A 205 -15.46 7.36 -15.09
N ILE A 206 -15.15 6.29 -14.36
CA ILE A 206 -15.15 4.91 -14.90
C ILE A 206 -16.45 4.15 -14.56
N GLY A 207 -17.46 4.83 -14.00
CA GLY A 207 -18.74 4.21 -13.62
C GLY A 207 -18.68 3.40 -12.32
N GLY A 208 -17.64 3.59 -11.50
CA GLY A 208 -17.55 3.09 -10.13
C GLY A 208 -18.43 3.85 -9.14
N GLY A 209 -18.49 3.38 -7.90
CA GLY A 209 -19.43 3.88 -6.90
C GLY A 209 -18.84 4.18 -5.52
N ARG A 210 -19.72 4.70 -4.63
CA ARG A 210 -19.40 5.14 -3.26
C ARG A 210 -19.22 3.99 -2.26
N ASP A 211 -19.41 2.75 -2.70
CA ASP A 211 -19.26 1.56 -1.85
C ASP A 211 -17.79 1.19 -1.62
N PHE A 212 -16.87 1.80 -2.38
CA PHE A 212 -15.45 1.75 -2.11
C PHE A 212 -15.13 2.34 -0.73
N ARG A 213 -14.38 1.59 0.08
CA ARG A 213 -13.89 2.03 1.39
C ARG A 213 -12.37 1.96 1.41
N TRP A 214 -11.77 3.03 1.93
CA TRP A 214 -10.33 3.13 2.17
C TRP A 214 -9.99 2.62 3.57
#